data_AF-A0A523GES9-F1
#
_entry.id   AF-A0A523GES9-F1
#
_cell.length_a   1.000
_cell.length_b   1.000
_cell.length_c   1.000
_cell.angle_alpha   90.00
_cell.angle_beta   90.00
_cell.angle_gamma   90.00
#
_symmetry.space_group_name_H-M   'P 1'
#
loop_
_entity.id
_entity.type
_entity.pdbx_description
1 polymer ?
#
loop_
_entity_poly.entity_id
_entity_poly.type
_entity_poly.pdbx_seq_one_letter_code
_entity_poly.pdbx_strand_id
1 'polypeptide(L)' 'MYYVYILHSATLDSYYVGEVQSLDKRIEQHNAGFYKNSYTS' A
#
# COMPACT_ATOMS: atom_id res chain seq x y z
N MET A 1 6.14 11.21 11.99
CA MET A 1 5.24 11.87 11.02
C MET A 1 4.25 10.82 10.55
N TYR A 2 2.96 11.12 10.43
CA TYR A 2 1.97 10.19 9.89
C TYR A 2 1.47 10.72 8.55
N TYR A 3 1.26 9.82 7.60
CA TYR A 3 0.85 10.13 6.23
C TYR A 3 -0.41 9.35 5.91
N VAL A 4 -1.35 10.00 5.24
CA VAL A 4 -2.47 9.35 4.55
C VAL A 4 -2.11 9.28 3.07
N TYR A 5 -2.31 8.13 2.46
CA TYR A 5 -1.95 7.89 1.06
C TYR A 5 -3.08 7.17 0.31
N ILE A 6 -3.07 7.32 -1.02
CA ILE A 6 -3.95 6.61 -1.96
C ILE A 6 -3.05 5.85 -2.94
N LEU A 7 -3.28 4.54 -3.06
CA LEU A 7 -2.68 3.68 -4.08
C LEU A 7 -3.73 3.35 -5.14
N HIS A 8 -3.38 3.53 -6.41
CA HIS A 8 -4.18 3.08 -7.55
C HIS A 8 -3.57 1.80 -8.11
N SER A 9 -4.38 0.73 -8.19
CA SER A 9 -4.02 -0.49 -8.90
C SER A 9 -4.46 -0.35 -10.35
N ALA A 10 -3.50 -0.17 -11.27
CA ALA A 10 -3.78 -0.04 -12.69
C ALA A 10 -4.39 -1.32 -13.32
N THR A 11 -4.15 -2.49 -12.70
CA THR A 11 -4.65 -3.78 -13.20
C THR A 11 -6.09 -4.07 -12.75
N LEU A 12 -6.46 -3.62 -11.55
CA LEU A 12 -7.79 -3.83 -10.97
C LEU A 12 -8.69 -2.59 -11.07
N ASP A 13 -8.16 -1.49 -11.61
CA ASP A 13 -8.76 -0.15 -11.64
C ASP A 13 -9.42 0.23 -10.30
N SER A 14 -8.71 -0.02 -9.21
CA SER A 14 -9.21 0.16 -7.85
C SER A 14 -8.28 1.05 -7.03
N TYR A 15 -8.88 1.75 -6.06
CA TYR A 15 -8.17 2.67 -5.19
C TYR A 15 -8.18 2.15 -3.76
N TYR A 16 -7.02 2.18 -3.12
CA TYR A 16 -6.85 1.84 -1.71
C TYR A 16 -6.34 3.05 -0.94
N VAL A 17 -7.04 3.40 0.14
CA VAL A 17 -6.66 4.48 1.05
C VAL A 17 -6.13 3.86 2.34
N GLY A 18 -4.98 4.33 2.80
CA GLY A 18 -4.38 3.87 4.04
C GLY A 18 -3.61 4.97 4.76
N GLU A 19 -3.30 4.71 6.02
CA GLU A 19 -2.41 5.55 6.81
C GLU A 19 -1.10 4.80 7.13
N VAL A 20 0.00 5.54 7.21
CA VAL A 20 1.31 4.97 7.52
C VAL A 20 2.18 5.98 8.26
N GLN A 21 3.03 5.46 9.14
CA GLN A 21 4.02 6.25 9.87
C GLN A 21 5.34 6.45 9.07
N SER A 22 5.60 5.63 8.05
CA SER A 22 6.78 5.68 7.18
C SER A 22 6.43 5.14 5.79
N LEU A 23 6.40 6.02 4.79
CA LEU A 23 6.04 5.65 3.41
C LEU A 23 7.02 4.63 2.81
N ASP A 24 8.32 4.83 3.02
CA ASP A 24 9.38 4.00 2.43
C ASP A 24 9.22 2.53 2.81
N LYS A 25 9.02 2.26 4.11
CA LYS A 25 8.78 0.90 4.62
C LYS A 25 7.51 0.28 4.05
N ARG A 26 6.45 1.08 3.83
CA ARG A 26 5.18 0.58 3.29
C ARG A 26 5.28 0.18 1.83
N ILE A 27 5.97 0.99 1.02
CA ILE A 27 6.19 0.67 -0.40
C ILE A 27 7.01 -0.62 -0.53
N GLU A 28 8.08 -0.75 0.26
CA GLU A 28 8.93 -1.95 0.26
C GLU A 28 8.14 -3.21 0.67
N GLN A 29 7.39 -3.15 1.76
CA GLN A 29 6.54 -4.26 2.23
C GLN A 29 5.46 -4.67 1.23
N HIS A 30 4.87 -3.68 0.55
CA HIS A 30 3.82 -3.89 -0.43
C HIS A 30 4.35 -4.62 -1.66
N ASN A 31 5.47 -4.14 -2.22
CA ASN A 31 6.13 -4.75 -3.38
C ASN A 31 6.71 -6.13 -3.05
N ALA A 32 7.13 -6.36 -1.82
CA ALA A 32 7.65 -7.66 -1.35
C ALA A 32 6.54 -8.69 -1.06
N GLY A 33 5.25 -8.32 -1.16
CA GLY A 33 4.14 -9.21 -0.79
C GLY A 33 4.20 -9.65 0.68
N PHE A 34 4.78 -8.83 1.56
CA PHE A 34 5.12 -9.18 2.94
C PHE A 34 3.90 -9.67 3.76
N TYR A 35 2.72 -9.11 3.48
CA TYR A 35 1.47 -9.50 4.10
C TYR A 35 0.75 -10.56 3.25
N LYS A 36 0.73 -11.81 3.73
CA LYS A 36 -0.11 -12.86 3.14
C LYS A 36 -1.59 -12.43 3.20
N ASN A 37 -2.26 -12.41 2.04
CA ASN A 37 -3.64 -11.94 1.83
C ASN A 37 -3.84 -10.42 1.91
N SER A 38 -2.80 -9.63 1.60
CA SER A 38 -3.01 -8.21 1.32
C SER A 38 -3.98 -8.04 0.15
N TYR A 39 -5.07 -7.31 0.39
CA TYR A 39 -6.11 -7.02 -0.62
C TYR A 39 -5.59 -6.17 -1.79
N THR A 40 -4.39 -5.61 -1.64
CA THR A 40 -3.85 -4.57 -2.52
C THR A 40 -2.58 -5.03 -3.25
N SER A 41 -2.12 -6.26 -3.01
CA SER A 41 -0.87 -6.80 -3.58
C SER A 41 -0.93 -7.06 -5.08
#